data_AF-A0A7S1NX96-F1
#
_entry.id   AF-A0A7S1NX96-F1
#
_cell.length_a   1.000
_cell.length_b   1.000
_cell.length_c   1.000
_cell.angle_alpha   90.00
_cell.angle_beta   90.00
_cell.angle_gamma   90.00
#
_symmetry.space_group_name_H-M   'P 1'
#
loop_
_entity.id
_entity.type
_entity.pdbx_description
1 polymer ?
#
loop_
_entity_poly.entity_id
_entity_poly.type
_entity_poly.pdbx_seq_one_letter_code
_entity_poly.pdbx_strand_id
1 'polypeptide(L)'
;EEVPEFVSYTVSDVSRITDFVLHGLLQHSKLYRSVFASTVDRCAHPVASFEIFVETCAVPPPLQAAQSEEQYMDMLSAQKLEQEEEDKQRMKEYEARMEEEQKLKEEQAAEAERLRREEEEKEAHKLNISNQDAHDMVRCAEKDLQQLVQERRQQILERVLALEERVGLTSAA
;
A
#
# COMPACT_ATOMS: atom_id res chain seq x y z
N GLU A 1 -0.59 5.51 72.93
CA GLU A 1 0.29 4.93 71.90
C GLU A 1 0.15 3.42 72.02
N GLU A 2 -0.54 2.79 71.08
CA GLU A 2 -0.61 1.33 71.01
C GLU A 2 0.55 0.83 70.16
N VAL A 3 1.41 0.01 70.76
CA VAL A 3 2.52 -0.66 70.07
C VAL A 3 1.91 -1.77 69.21
N PRO A 4 2.18 -1.84 67.90
CA PRO A 4 1.62 -2.90 67.08
C PRO A 4 2.19 -4.26 67.53
N GLU A 5 1.30 -5.22 67.78
CA GLU A 5 1.66 -6.60 68.07
C GLU A 5 2.48 -7.17 66.90
N PHE A 6 3.69 -7.65 67.21
CA PHE A 6 4.52 -8.34 66.24
C PHE A 6 3.94 -9.74 65.99
N VAL A 7 3.33 -9.90 64.82
CA VAL A 7 2.92 -11.22 64.32
C VAL A 7 4.18 -12.04 64.03
N SER A 8 4.45 -13.06 64.85
CA SER A 8 5.56 -13.99 64.60
C SER A 8 5.11 -15.10 63.64
N TYR A 9 5.71 -15.16 62.46
CA TYR A 9 5.43 -16.22 61.49
C TYR A 9 6.27 -17.47 61.79
N THR A 10 5.65 -18.65 61.73
CA THR A 10 6.40 -19.92 61.79
C THR A 10 7.04 -20.21 60.44
N VAL A 11 8.05 -21.08 60.42
CA VAL A 11 8.71 -21.52 59.16
C VAL A 11 7.71 -22.12 58.17
N SER A 12 6.66 -22.79 58.68
CA SER A 12 5.57 -23.35 57.88
C SER A 12 4.74 -22.27 57.20
N ASP A 13 4.44 -21.17 57.91
CA ASP A 13 3.68 -20.04 57.35
C ASP A 13 4.46 -19.35 56.24
N VAL A 14 5.77 -19.16 56.44
CA VAL A 14 6.66 -18.61 55.42
C VAL A 14 6.70 -19.51 54.18
N SER A 15 6.78 -20.84 54.35
CA SER A 15 6.76 -21.78 53.23
C SER A 15 5.46 -21.66 52.42
N ARG A 16 4.30 -21.63 53.10
CA ARG A 16 2.99 -21.54 52.43
C ARG A 16 2.80 -20.21 51.69
N ILE A 17 3.23 -19.12 52.29
CA ILE A 17 3.22 -17.80 51.65
C ILE A 17 4.13 -17.82 50.42
N THR A 18 5.32 -18.43 50.54
CA THR A 18 6.27 -18.53 49.43
C THR A 18 5.70 -19.36 48.29
N ASP A 19 5.07 -20.51 48.58
CA ASP A 19 4.45 -21.37 47.57
C ASP A 19 3.29 -20.67 46.86
N PHE A 20 2.46 -19.94 47.62
CA PHE A 20 1.36 -19.14 47.06
C PHE A 20 1.87 -18.03 46.13
N VAL A 21 2.88 -17.29 46.57
CA VAL A 21 3.51 -16.24 45.78
C VAL A 21 4.19 -16.84 44.53
N LEU A 22 4.87 -17.97 44.67
CA LEU A 22 5.54 -18.65 43.56
C LEU A 22 4.52 -19.15 42.52
N HIS A 23 3.40 -19.73 42.95
CA HIS A 23 2.32 -20.13 42.06
C HIS A 23 1.71 -18.94 41.32
N GLY A 24 1.45 -17.84 42.02
CA GLY A 24 0.96 -16.61 41.39
C GLY A 24 1.95 -16.03 40.37
N LEU A 25 3.24 -16.02 40.70
CA LEU A 25 4.30 -15.56 39.79
C LEU A 25 4.42 -16.46 38.55
N LEU A 26 4.33 -17.78 38.71
CA LEU A 26 4.38 -18.73 37.60
C LEU A 26 3.14 -18.65 36.71
N GLN A 27 1.94 -18.56 37.32
CA GLN A 27 0.67 -18.47 36.59
C GLN A 27 0.62 -17.21 35.73
N HIS A 28 1.18 -16.10 36.21
CA HIS A 28 1.22 -14.83 35.48
C HIS A 28 2.58 -14.54 34.82
N SER A 29 3.48 -15.52 34.76
CA SER A 29 4.83 -15.36 34.19
C SER A 29 4.82 -14.85 32.74
N LYS A 30 3.81 -15.21 31.95
CA LYS A 30 3.62 -14.71 30.58
C LYS A 30 3.26 -13.22 30.53
N LEU A 31 2.45 -12.73 31.48
CA LEU A 31 2.12 -11.30 31.64
C LEU A 31 3.34 -10.51 32.09
N TYR A 32 4.08 -11.03 33.07
CA TYR A 32 5.35 -10.40 33.48
C TYR A 32 6.35 -10.37 32.33
N ARG A 33 6.41 -11.43 31.52
CA ARG A 33 7.24 -11.44 30.32
C ARG A 33 6.76 -10.43 29.27
N SER A 34 5.46 -10.22 29.05
CA SER A 34 5.00 -9.18 28.11
C SER A 34 5.24 -7.76 28.62
N VAL A 35 5.19 -7.55 29.93
CA VAL A 35 5.41 -6.24 30.57
C VAL A 35 6.91 -5.92 30.75
N PHE A 36 7.76 -6.93 31.00
CA PHE A 36 9.17 -6.74 31.36
C PHE A 36 10.18 -7.29 30.33
N ALA A 37 9.80 -8.18 29.40
CA ALA A 37 10.70 -8.62 28.32
C ALA A 37 10.80 -7.59 27.19
N SER A 38 9.95 -6.57 27.23
CA SER A 38 10.05 -5.38 26.42
C SER A 38 11.17 -4.48 26.96
N THR A 39 12.36 -4.69 26.41
CA THR A 39 13.28 -3.62 26.00
C THR A 39 12.61 -2.72 24.93
N VAL A 40 11.35 -2.33 25.16
CA VAL A 40 10.61 -1.40 24.31
C VAL A 40 10.92 -0.02 24.86
N ASP A 41 11.49 0.80 23.99
CA ASP A 41 11.76 2.22 24.18
C ASP A 41 10.65 2.89 25.01
N ARG A 42 10.98 3.28 26.23
CA ARG A 42 10.10 4.01 27.15
C ARG A 42 9.76 5.43 26.66
N CYS A 43 10.02 5.77 25.40
CA CYS A 43 9.90 7.13 24.87
C CYS A 43 8.85 7.31 23.75
N ALA A 44 8.17 6.26 23.27
CA ALA A 44 7.39 6.38 22.02
C ALA A 44 5.87 6.13 22.12
N HIS A 45 5.33 5.77 23.29
CA HIS A 45 3.89 5.55 23.41
C HIS A 45 3.26 6.51 24.42
N PRO A 46 2.23 7.28 24.03
CA PRO A 46 1.50 8.10 24.98
C PRO A 46 0.91 7.15 26.02
N VAL A 47 1.11 7.52 27.29
CA VAL A 47 0.57 6.82 28.46
C VAL A 47 -0.87 6.44 28.17
N ALA A 48 -1.15 5.14 28.02
CA ALA A 48 -2.50 4.65 27.84
C ALA A 48 -3.30 5.07 29.08
N SER A 49 -4.15 6.07 28.93
CA SER A 49 -5.08 6.49 29.97
C SER A 49 -6.18 5.43 30.05
N PHE A 50 -6.31 4.81 31.22
CA PHE A 50 -7.42 3.91 31.50
C PHE A 50 -8.47 4.70 32.27
N GLU A 51 -9.65 4.87 31.69
CA GLU A 51 -10.82 5.40 32.39
C GLU A 51 -11.48 4.25 33.14
N ILE A 52 -11.40 4.29 34.47
CA ILE A 52 -12.07 3.32 35.34
C ILE A 52 -13.43 3.91 35.69
N PHE A 53 -14.48 3.35 35.10
CA PHE A 53 -15.85 3.66 35.45
C PHE A 53 -16.25 2.81 36.66
N VAL A 54 -16.42 3.47 37.81
CA VAL A 54 -17.03 2.85 38.99
C VAL A 54 -18.52 3.13 38.92
N GLU A 55 -19.30 2.16 38.46
CA GLU A 55 -20.76 2.25 38.50
C GLU A 55 -21.21 2.23 39.97
N THR A 56 -21.54 3.39 40.51
CA THR A 56 -22.21 3.50 41.81
C THR A 56 -23.62 2.96 41.69
N CYS A 57 -24.05 2.12 42.65
CA CYS A 57 -25.43 1.63 42.70
C CYS A 57 -26.42 2.81 42.69
N ALA A 58 -27.06 3.05 41.55
CA ALA A 58 -28.16 4.00 41.46
C ALA A 58 -29.33 3.48 42.30
N VAL A 59 -29.96 4.36 43.07
CA VAL A 59 -31.18 4.01 43.80
C VAL A 59 -32.23 3.63 42.75
N PRO A 60 -32.89 2.45 42.88
CA PRO A 60 -33.90 2.05 41.92
C PRO A 60 -35.02 3.09 41.89
N PRO A 61 -35.55 3.42 40.70
CA PRO A 61 -36.63 4.38 40.58
C PRO A 61 -37.85 3.89 41.38
N PRO A 62 -38.65 4.82 41.94
CA PRO A 62 -39.82 4.45 42.74
C PRO A 62 -40.83 3.70 41.87
N LEU A 63 -41.56 2.74 42.46
CA LEU A 63 -42.61 1.96 41.78
C LEU A 63 -43.72 2.83 41.17
N GLN A 64 -43.89 4.07 41.66
CA GLN A 64 -44.82 5.05 41.09
C GLN A 64 -44.38 5.58 39.72
N ALA A 65 -43.09 5.43 39.38
CA ALA A 65 -42.54 5.71 38.06
C ALA A 65 -42.58 4.48 37.14
N ALA A 66 -43.09 3.33 37.62
CA ALA A 66 -43.28 2.17 36.77
C ALA A 66 -44.36 2.49 35.73
N GLN A 67 -43.99 2.34 34.46
CA GLN A 67 -44.91 2.51 33.36
C GLN A 67 -45.93 1.38 33.34
N SER A 68 -47.15 1.67 32.86
CA SER A 68 -48.11 0.61 32.58
C SER A 68 -47.60 -0.29 31.44
N GLU A 69 -48.09 -1.52 31.38
CA GLU A 69 -47.73 -2.46 30.32
C GLU A 69 -48.02 -1.89 28.92
N GLU A 70 -49.14 -1.17 28.77
CA GLU A 70 -49.51 -0.47 27.54
C GLU A 70 -48.49 0.62 27.16
N GLN A 71 -48.09 1.46 28.12
CA GLN A 71 -47.09 2.52 27.89
C GLN A 71 -45.71 1.96 27.51
N TYR A 72 -45.33 0.83 28.11
CA TYR A 72 -44.08 0.16 27.78
C TYR A 72 -44.11 -0.43 26.36
N MET A 73 -45.23 -1.06 25.96
CA MET A 73 -45.39 -1.61 24.61
C MET A 73 -45.39 -0.52 23.54
N ASP A 74 -46.05 0.62 23.80
CA ASP A 74 -46.05 1.76 22.88
C ASP A 74 -44.63 2.33 22.70
N MET A 75 -43.88 2.51 23.80
CA MET A 75 -42.48 2.95 23.73
C MET A 75 -41.61 1.97 22.94
N LEU A 76 -41.75 0.67 23.20
CA LEU A 76 -40.97 -0.36 22.54
C LEU A 76 -41.27 -0.41 21.03
N SER A 77 -42.52 -0.14 20.64
CA SER A 77 -42.92 -0.07 19.24
C SER A 77 -42.34 1.16 18.52
N ALA A 78 -42.34 2.32 19.18
CA ALA A 78 -41.75 3.55 18.66
C ALA A 78 -40.23 3.41 18.51
N GLN A 79 -39.56 2.80 19.50
CA GLN A 79 -38.11 2.59 19.49
C GLN A 79 -37.67 1.63 18.38
N LYS A 80 -38.46 0.58 18.12
CA LYS A 80 -38.21 -0.31 16.97
C LYS A 80 -38.38 0.39 15.64
N LEU A 81 -39.39 1.25 15.52
CA LEU A 81 -39.63 2.01 14.29
C LEU A 81 -38.48 2.99 14.01
N GLU A 82 -38.00 3.68 15.05
CA GLU A 82 -36.84 4.57 14.99
C GLU A 82 -35.56 3.81 14.61
N GLN A 83 -35.30 2.66 15.24
CA GLN A 83 -34.18 1.79 14.87
C GLN A 83 -34.26 1.30 13.41
N GLU A 84 -35.45 0.91 12.93
CA GLU A 84 -35.62 0.49 11.53
C GLU A 84 -35.37 1.64 10.55
N GLU A 85 -35.72 2.88 10.91
CA GLU A 85 -35.44 4.06 10.10
C GLU A 85 -33.95 4.41 10.09
N GLU A 86 -33.28 4.35 11.24
CA GLU A 86 -31.83 4.52 11.36
C GLU A 86 -31.08 3.45 10.57
N ASP A 87 -31.50 2.18 10.66
CA ASP A 87 -30.91 1.08 9.90
C ASP A 87 -31.08 1.26 8.39
N LYS A 88 -32.26 1.72 7.94
CA LYS A 88 -32.48 2.05 6.53
C LYS A 88 -31.60 3.19 6.06
N GLN A 89 -31.36 4.21 6.89
CA GLN A 89 -30.45 5.31 6.55
C GLN A 89 -29.00 4.82 6.46
N ARG A 90 -28.55 4.04 7.45
CA ARG A 90 -27.19 3.46 7.46
C ARG A 90 -26.94 2.56 6.25
N MET A 91 -27.92 1.73 5.89
CA MET A 91 -27.81 0.87 4.70
C MET A 91 -27.72 1.68 3.42
N LYS A 92 -28.53 2.74 3.26
CA LYS A 92 -28.47 3.63 2.09
C LYS A 92 -27.13 4.36 1.97
N GLU A 93 -26.59 4.86 3.08
CA GLU A 93 -25.27 5.49 3.10
C GLU A 93 -24.15 4.51 2.78
N TYR A 94 -24.25 3.28 3.27
CA TYR A 94 -23.31 2.21 2.97
C TYR A 94 -23.35 1.84 1.48
N GLU A 95 -24.54 1.65 0.92
CA GLU A 95 -24.73 1.39 -0.52
C GLU A 95 -24.18 2.53 -1.38
N ALA A 96 -24.44 3.79 -1.03
CA ALA A 96 -23.91 4.95 -1.74
C ALA A 96 -22.37 4.99 -1.72
N ARG A 97 -21.74 4.71 -0.57
CA ARG A 97 -20.27 4.64 -0.47
C ARG A 97 -19.68 3.50 -1.31
N MET A 98 -20.35 2.35 -1.33
CA MET A 98 -19.92 1.21 -2.15
C MET A 98 -20.01 1.53 -3.65
N GLU A 99 -21.06 2.23 -4.09
CA GLU A 99 -21.18 2.68 -5.48
C GLU A 99 -20.11 3.72 -5.85
N GLU A 100 -19.80 4.67 -4.97
CA GLU A 100 -18.73 5.64 -5.17
C GLU A 100 -17.35 4.96 -5.25
N GLU A 101 -17.07 3.99 -4.38
CA GLU A 101 -15.82 3.24 -4.42
C GLU A 101 -15.69 2.39 -5.70
N GLN A 102 -16.79 1.80 -6.18
CA GLN A 102 -16.79 1.08 -7.45
C GLN A 102 -16.52 2.01 -8.63
N LYS A 103 -17.18 3.16 -8.70
CA LYS A 103 -16.94 4.16 -9.76
C LYS A 103 -15.49 4.64 -9.75
N LEU A 104 -14.91 4.88 -8.56
CA LEU A 104 -13.52 5.30 -8.44
C LEU A 104 -12.56 4.21 -8.94
N LYS A 105 -12.83 2.94 -8.63
CA LYS A 105 -12.02 1.81 -9.15
C LYS A 105 -12.13 1.66 -10.66
N GLU A 106 -13.32 1.84 -11.22
CA GLU A 106 -13.51 1.81 -12.68
C GLU A 106 -12.80 2.97 -13.36
N GLU A 107 -12.86 4.19 -12.80
CA GLU A 107 -12.15 5.35 -13.31
C GLU A 107 -10.63 5.18 -13.25
N GLN A 108 -10.10 4.66 -12.14
CA GLN A 108 -8.67 4.34 -12.00
C GLN A 108 -8.22 3.25 -12.98
N ALA A 109 -9.05 2.23 -13.21
CA ALA A 109 -8.75 1.18 -14.18
C ALA A 109 -8.72 1.74 -15.61
N ALA A 110 -9.68 2.61 -15.95
CA ALA A 110 -9.72 3.27 -17.24
C ALA A 110 -8.53 4.22 -17.46
N GLU A 111 -8.13 4.98 -16.44
CA GLU A 111 -6.96 5.86 -16.51
C GLU A 111 -5.66 5.04 -16.65
N ALA A 112 -5.51 3.95 -15.90
CA ALA A 112 -4.37 3.04 -16.02
C ALA A 112 -4.30 2.41 -17.42
N GLU A 113 -5.43 2.02 -18.02
CA GLU A 113 -5.46 1.50 -19.38
C GLU A 113 -5.07 2.57 -20.41
N ARG A 114 -5.54 3.82 -20.23
CA ARG A 114 -5.13 4.94 -21.09
C ARG A 114 -3.64 5.21 -21.01
N LEU A 115 -3.07 5.25 -19.81
CA LEU A 115 -1.63 5.43 -19.62
C LEU A 115 -0.82 4.32 -20.29
N ARG A 116 -1.26 3.06 -20.16
CA ARG A 116 -0.62 1.94 -20.85
C ARG A 116 -0.64 2.09 -22.37
N ARG A 117 -1.78 2.48 -22.94
CA ARG A 117 -1.88 2.72 -24.39
C ARG A 117 -0.98 3.87 -24.84
N GLU A 118 -0.92 4.96 -24.08
CA GLU A 118 -0.02 6.07 -24.39
C GLU A 118 1.47 5.67 -24.29
N GLU A 119 1.84 4.81 -23.35
CA GLU A 119 3.20 4.25 -23.26
C GLU A 119 3.53 3.36 -24.46
N GLU A 120 2.63 2.44 -24.82
CA GLU A 120 2.78 1.56 -25.98
C GLU A 120 2.91 2.38 -27.29
N GLU A 121 2.12 3.45 -27.46
CA GLU A 121 2.24 4.37 -28.60
C GLU A 121 3.57 5.14 -28.60
N LYS A 122 4.04 5.61 -27.44
CA LYS A 122 5.34 6.28 -27.31
C LYS A 122 6.49 5.34 -27.64
N GLU A 123 6.43 4.08 -27.22
CA GLU A 123 7.44 3.08 -27.56
C GLU A 123 7.43 2.75 -29.05
N ALA A 124 6.24 2.55 -29.65
CA ALA A 124 6.11 2.34 -31.08
C ALA A 124 6.68 3.53 -31.89
N HIS A 125 6.42 4.76 -31.45
CA HIS A 125 6.96 5.95 -32.09
C HIS A 125 8.50 6.03 -31.98
N LYS A 126 9.07 5.71 -30.81
CA LYS A 126 10.53 5.64 -30.63
C LYS A 126 11.18 4.59 -31.53
N LEU A 127 10.58 3.40 -31.65
CA LEU A 127 11.04 2.36 -32.54
C LEU A 127 11.00 2.81 -34.01
N ASN A 128 9.95 3.53 -34.40
CA ASN A 128 9.83 4.05 -35.77
C ASN A 128 10.92 5.09 -36.08
N ILE A 129 11.17 6.04 -35.17
CA ILE A 129 12.28 7.00 -35.30
C ILE A 129 13.62 6.24 -35.44
N SER A 130 13.89 5.28 -34.54
CA SER A 130 15.15 4.55 -34.57
C SER A 130 15.35 3.76 -35.87
N ASN A 131 14.29 3.19 -36.43
CA ASN A 131 14.35 2.51 -37.73
C ASN A 131 14.58 3.49 -38.87
N GLN A 132 13.99 4.69 -38.80
CA GLN A 132 14.18 5.72 -39.80
C GLN A 132 15.63 6.25 -39.77
N ASP A 133 16.19 6.49 -38.59
CA ASP A 133 17.60 6.89 -38.42
C ASP A 133 18.55 5.81 -38.98
N ALA A 134 18.26 4.52 -38.71
CA ALA A 134 19.04 3.41 -39.26
C ALA A 134 18.96 3.36 -40.79
N HIS A 135 17.77 3.56 -41.37
CA HIS A 135 17.58 3.60 -42.81
C HIS A 135 18.31 4.79 -43.45
N ASP A 136 18.28 5.96 -42.81
CA ASP A 136 18.98 7.15 -43.30
C ASP A 136 20.50 6.98 -43.25
N MET A 137 21.05 6.35 -42.20
CA MET A 137 22.47 5.98 -42.12
C MET A 137 22.88 5.03 -43.25
N VAL A 138 22.08 3.99 -43.51
CA VAL A 138 22.34 3.05 -44.62
C VAL A 138 22.33 3.79 -45.96
N ARG A 139 21.35 4.67 -46.18
CA ARG A 139 21.23 5.45 -47.41
C ARG A 139 22.41 6.42 -47.60
N CYS A 140 22.92 7.00 -46.53
CA CYS A 140 24.14 7.82 -46.57
C CYS A 140 25.36 6.97 -46.97
N ALA A 141 25.56 5.82 -46.33
CA ALA A 141 26.65 4.91 -46.66
C ALA A 141 26.59 4.40 -48.11
N GLU A 142 25.39 4.14 -48.64
CA GLU A 142 25.19 3.77 -50.05
C GLU A 142 25.63 4.88 -51.01
N LYS A 143 25.31 6.15 -50.70
CA LYS A 143 25.74 7.30 -51.51
C LYS A 143 27.26 7.45 -51.50
N ASP A 144 27.88 7.31 -50.33
CA ASP A 144 29.34 7.41 -50.19
C ASP A 144 30.04 6.29 -50.98
N LEU A 145 29.52 5.06 -50.92
CA LEU A 145 30.03 3.94 -51.71
C LEU A 145 29.86 4.17 -53.22
N GLN A 146 28.72 4.72 -53.66
CA GLN A 146 28.52 5.06 -55.07
C GLN A 146 29.53 6.09 -55.57
N GLN A 147 29.81 7.13 -54.77
CA GLN A 147 30.83 8.13 -55.09
C GLN A 147 32.22 7.50 -55.21
N LEU A 148 32.64 6.70 -54.22
CA LEU A 148 33.93 6.00 -54.25
C LEU A 148 34.07 5.06 -55.46
N VAL A 149 33.01 4.36 -55.84
CA VAL A 149 32.99 3.51 -57.03
C VAL A 149 33.14 4.33 -58.31
N GLN A 150 32.47 5.48 -58.41
CA GLN A 150 32.59 6.38 -59.57
C GLN A 150 34.00 6.97 -59.68
N GLU A 151 34.57 7.46 -58.58
CA GLU A 151 35.94 7.98 -58.54
C GLU A 151 36.95 6.90 -58.95
N ARG A 152 36.82 5.69 -58.40
CA ARG A 152 37.71 4.58 -58.75
C ARG A 152 37.55 4.15 -60.21
N ARG A 153 36.33 4.15 -60.74
CA ARG A 153 36.08 3.89 -62.16
C ARG A 153 36.78 4.93 -63.03
N GLN A 154 36.69 6.21 -62.67
CA GLN A 154 37.35 7.29 -63.40
C GLN A 154 38.88 7.16 -63.36
N GLN A 155 39.46 6.89 -62.19
CA GLN A 155 40.90 6.62 -62.05
C GLN A 155 41.36 5.41 -62.89
N ILE A 156 40.56 4.34 -62.94
CA ILE A 156 40.87 3.18 -63.78
C ILE A 156 40.83 3.57 -65.26
N LEU A 157 39.81 4.31 -65.70
CA LEU A 157 39.70 4.78 -67.09
C LEU A 157 40.89 5.66 -67.48
N GLU A 158 41.28 6.62 -66.63
CA GLU A 158 42.46 7.47 -66.86
C GLU A 158 43.74 6.64 -66.96
N ARG A 159 43.91 5.62 -66.10
CA ARG A 159 45.06 4.71 -66.16
C ARG A 159 45.06 3.85 -67.43
N VAL A 160 43.89 3.38 -67.86
CA VAL A 160 43.75 2.61 -69.11
C VAL A 160 44.12 3.49 -70.30
N LEU A 161 43.58 4.71 -70.40
CA LEU A 161 43.92 5.66 -71.47
C LEU A 161 45.42 5.97 -71.51
N ALA A 162 46.04 6.25 -70.35
CA ALA A 162 47.48 6.49 -70.27
C ALA A 162 48.33 5.26 -70.68
N LEU A 163 47.84 4.05 -70.43
CA LEU A 163 48.48 2.81 -70.90
C LEU A 163 48.28 2.61 -72.40
N GLU A 164 47.09 2.88 -72.94
CA GLU A 164 46.79 2.82 -74.37
C GLU A 164 47.68 3.78 -75.18
N GLU A 165 47.85 5.02 -74.69
CA GLU A 165 48.79 6.00 -75.25
C GLU A 165 50.23 5.47 -75.25
N ARG A 166 50.68 4.88 -74.14
CA ARG A 166 52.04 4.32 -74.01
C ARG A 166 52.32 3.13 -74.92
N VAL A 167 51.32 2.30 -75.18
CA VAL A 167 51.44 1.11 -76.05
C VAL A 167 51.31 1.49 -77.53
N GLY A 168 50.97 2.75 -77.85
CA GLY A 168 50.75 3.21 -79.22
C GLY A 168 49.44 2.67 -79.81
N LEU A 169 48.52 2.22 -78.94
CA LEU A 169 47.18 1.75 -79.30
C LEU A 169 46.17 2.89 -79.35
N THR A 170 46.60 4.14 -79.50
CA THR A 170 45.69 5.29 -79.64
C THR A 170 44.71 4.96 -80.75
N SER A 171 43.51 4.53 -80.36
CA SER A 171 42.38 4.42 -81.24
C SER A 171 42.15 5.85 -81.70
N ALA A 172 42.50 6.10 -82.95
CA ALA A 172 42.04 7.27 -83.67
C ALA A 172 40.54 7.42 -83.44
N ALA A 173 40.12 8.68 -83.30
CA ALA A 173 38.74 9.08 -83.47
C ALA A 173 38.14 8.53 -84.77
#